data_AF-A0A354PD45-F1
#
_entry.id   AF-A0A354PD45-F1
#
_cell.length_a   1.000
_cell.length_b   1.000
_cell.length_c   1.000
_cell.angle_alpha   90.00
_cell.angle_beta   90.00
_cell.angle_gamma   90.00
#
_symmetry.space_group_name_H-M   'P 1'
#
loop_
_entity.id
_entity.type
_entity.pdbx_description
1 polymer ?
#
loop_
_entity_poly.entity_id
_entity_poly.type
_entity_poly.pdbx_seq_one_letter_code
_entity_poly.pdbx_strand_id
1 'polypeptide(L)'
;MSSTRDAVRAMCMAIEQYLDGVTEVVRAWPAAPATDSVAAKEAISTSRFVMMAASHAALSIEDGGDHLIGLTKLVVEPATATACFTCIRSMLESCAIGAWLVDPDTDPLKRQARVFAFKRSGILECRKFASCIADSAMEFEFDKKITLLEQEATAAGFSLTVPPDSKSGIGIKMPGATEMIRDVLGLDENYRLLSGIAHGHQWARQIMYKQASKIRPVVGPD
;
A
#
# COMPACT_ATOMS: atom_id res chain seq x y z
N MET A 1 14.17 -33.55 7.27
CA MET A 1 14.55 -32.23 7.83
C MET A 1 15.35 -31.35 6.86
N SER A 2 15.83 -31.83 5.69
CA SER A 2 16.50 -30.98 4.69
C SER A 2 15.55 -29.97 4.00
N SER A 3 14.29 -30.36 3.76
CA SER A 3 13.34 -29.56 2.97
C SER A 3 13.01 -28.18 3.57
N THR A 4 12.99 -28.02 4.90
CA THR A 4 12.71 -26.73 5.53
C THR A 4 13.88 -25.76 5.36
N ARG A 5 15.12 -26.26 5.48
CA ARG A 5 16.32 -25.45 5.30
C ARG A 5 16.47 -25.00 3.85
N ASP A 6 16.19 -25.88 2.90
CA ASP A 6 16.25 -25.57 1.48
C ASP A 6 15.15 -24.58 1.08
N ALA A 7 13.94 -24.70 1.64
CA ALA A 7 12.86 -23.74 1.43
C ALA A 7 13.20 -22.34 2.00
N VAL A 8 13.75 -22.27 3.22
CA VAL A 8 14.21 -21.00 3.81
C VAL A 8 15.31 -20.38 2.96
N ARG A 9 16.30 -21.17 2.50
CA ARG A 9 17.35 -20.70 1.60
C ARG A 9 16.78 -20.15 0.28
N ALA A 10 15.82 -20.86 -0.32
CA ALA A 10 15.16 -20.40 -1.55
C ALA A 10 14.38 -19.08 -1.32
N MET A 11 13.74 -18.92 -0.17
CA MET A 11 13.08 -17.66 0.20
C MET A 11 14.09 -16.51 0.37
N CYS A 12 15.23 -16.75 1.05
CA CYS A 12 16.28 -15.74 1.16
C CYS A 12 16.80 -15.32 -0.22
N MET A 13 17.09 -16.28 -1.11
CA MET A 13 17.54 -15.98 -2.48
C MET A 13 16.51 -15.18 -3.28
N ALA A 14 15.21 -15.51 -3.15
CA ALA A 14 14.15 -14.78 -3.83
C ALA A 14 14.00 -13.34 -3.31
N ILE A 15 14.20 -13.13 -2.00
CA ILE A 15 14.22 -11.80 -1.39
C ILE A 15 15.43 -10.99 -1.88
N GLU A 16 16.61 -11.60 -1.93
CA GLU A 16 17.83 -10.96 -2.46
C GLU A 16 17.64 -10.56 -3.93
N GLN A 17 17.16 -11.46 -4.78
CA GLN A 17 16.86 -11.16 -6.18
C GLN A 17 15.83 -10.04 -6.34
N TYR A 18 14.81 -10.00 -5.47
CA TYR A 18 13.85 -8.92 -5.46
C TYR A 18 14.50 -7.58 -5.06
N LEU A 19 15.34 -7.57 -4.03
CA LEU A 19 16.07 -6.38 -3.59
C LEU A 19 17.03 -5.86 -4.68
N ASP A 20 17.72 -6.76 -5.36
CA ASP A 20 18.58 -6.43 -6.50
C ASP A 20 17.76 -5.82 -7.64
N GLY A 21 16.63 -6.44 -8.00
CA GLY A 21 15.71 -5.93 -9.01
C GLY A 21 15.14 -4.54 -8.66
N VAL A 22 14.76 -4.30 -7.41
CA VAL A 22 14.34 -2.97 -6.94
C VAL A 22 15.48 -1.97 -7.08
N THR A 23 16.70 -2.35 -6.71
CA THR A 23 17.88 -1.49 -6.83
C THR A 23 18.17 -1.13 -8.29
N GLU A 24 18.04 -2.08 -9.21
CA GLU A 24 18.17 -1.83 -10.65
C GLU A 24 17.10 -0.86 -11.16
N VAL A 25 15.83 -1.07 -10.79
CA VAL A 25 14.74 -0.16 -11.17
C VAL A 25 14.98 1.25 -10.63
N VAL A 26 15.38 1.38 -9.36
CA VAL A 26 15.68 2.68 -8.74
C VAL A 26 16.86 3.37 -9.43
N ARG A 27 17.92 2.63 -9.79
CA ARG A 27 19.08 3.17 -10.51
C ARG A 27 18.76 3.56 -11.94
N ALA A 28 17.88 2.82 -12.60
CA ALA A 28 17.43 3.11 -13.95
C ALA A 28 16.48 4.33 -13.99
N TRP A 29 15.85 4.66 -12.87
CA TRP A 29 14.98 5.81 -12.79
C TRP A 29 15.78 7.12 -12.71
N PRO A 30 15.55 8.08 -13.62
CA PRO A 30 16.28 9.35 -13.58
C PRO A 30 15.95 10.13 -12.30
N ALA A 31 16.97 10.79 -11.72
CA ALA A 31 16.83 11.59 -10.51
C ALA A 31 15.87 12.79 -10.67
N ALA A 32 15.62 13.22 -11.91
CA ALA A 32 14.64 14.23 -12.25
C ALA A 32 13.61 13.65 -13.25
N PRO A 33 12.32 14.04 -13.15
CA PRO A 33 11.33 13.65 -14.13
C PRO A 33 11.71 14.19 -15.52
N ALA A 34 11.32 13.48 -16.58
CA ALA A 34 11.48 13.98 -17.94
C ALA A 34 10.82 15.37 -18.08
N THR A 35 11.50 16.31 -18.76
CA THR A 35 11.12 17.74 -18.78
C THR A 35 9.72 18.01 -19.33
N ASP A 36 9.19 17.12 -20.15
CA ASP A 36 7.87 17.19 -20.78
C ASP A 36 6.79 16.38 -20.05
N SER A 37 7.18 15.60 -19.03
CA SER A 37 6.28 14.76 -18.23
C SER A 37 5.27 15.56 -17.41
N VAL A 38 4.16 14.91 -17.04
CA VAL A 38 3.19 15.46 -16.08
C VAL A 38 3.88 15.81 -14.76
N ALA A 39 4.79 14.98 -14.28
CA ALA A 39 5.55 15.21 -13.05
C ALA A 39 6.42 16.48 -13.11
N ALA A 40 7.07 16.77 -14.25
CA ALA A 40 7.84 18.00 -14.41
C ALA A 40 6.94 19.26 -14.42
N LYS A 41 5.75 19.16 -15.04
CA LYS A 41 4.72 20.23 -15.02
C LYS A 41 4.12 20.41 -13.62
N GLU A 42 3.99 19.33 -12.86
CA GLU A 42 3.53 19.34 -11.48
C GLU A 42 4.59 19.88 -10.52
N ALA A 43 5.87 19.67 -10.79
CA ALA A 43 6.97 20.20 -9.98
C ALA A 43 7.04 21.75 -10.00
N ILE A 44 6.56 22.37 -11.08
CA ILE A 44 6.39 23.83 -11.17
C ILE A 44 5.01 24.30 -10.69
N SER A 45 4.11 23.39 -10.32
CA SER A 45 2.78 23.72 -9.81
C SER A 45 2.88 24.36 -8.43
N THR A 46 2.11 25.41 -8.22
CA THR A 46 1.95 26.05 -6.89
C THR A 46 0.94 25.31 -6.01
N SER A 47 0.31 24.24 -6.50
CA SER A 47 -0.66 23.47 -5.73
C SER A 47 0.03 22.66 -4.64
N ARG A 48 -0.16 23.08 -3.38
CA ARG A 48 0.33 22.34 -2.19
C ARG A 48 -0.11 20.87 -2.16
N PHE A 49 -1.25 20.55 -2.76
CA PHE A 49 -1.83 19.21 -2.74
C PHE A 49 -1.13 18.26 -3.71
N VAL A 50 -0.63 18.76 -4.85
CA VAL A 50 0.16 17.95 -5.78
C VAL A 50 1.49 17.56 -5.15
N MET A 51 2.17 18.50 -4.49
CA MET A 51 3.39 18.20 -3.71
C MET A 51 3.09 17.20 -2.57
N MET A 52 1.97 17.38 -1.89
CA MET A 52 1.53 16.47 -0.82
C MET A 52 1.27 15.04 -1.33
N ALA A 53 0.76 14.88 -2.55
CA ALA A 53 0.60 13.56 -3.18
C ALA A 53 1.96 12.85 -3.32
N ALA A 54 2.98 13.57 -3.82
CA ALA A 54 4.33 13.03 -3.96
C ALA A 54 4.95 12.67 -2.60
N SER A 55 4.79 13.53 -1.57
CA SER A 55 5.28 13.24 -0.23
C SER A 55 4.61 12.02 0.40
N HIS A 56 3.28 11.90 0.29
CA HIS A 56 2.57 10.72 0.80
C HIS A 56 2.92 9.45 0.04
N ALA A 57 3.14 9.55 -1.27
CA ALA A 57 3.59 8.41 -2.05
C ALA A 57 4.98 7.94 -1.66
N ALA A 58 5.92 8.88 -1.45
CA ALA A 58 7.26 8.56 -0.97
C ALA A 58 7.20 7.85 0.39
N LEU A 59 6.45 8.38 1.36
CA LEU A 59 6.26 7.75 2.67
C LEU A 59 5.65 6.35 2.54
N SER A 60 4.66 6.17 1.65
CA SER A 60 4.02 4.86 1.47
C SER A 60 4.98 3.84 0.82
N ILE A 61 5.89 4.29 -0.05
CA ILE A 61 6.94 3.44 -0.62
C ILE A 61 7.98 3.08 0.45
N GLU A 62 8.37 4.04 1.29
CA GLU A 62 9.27 3.83 2.43
C GLU A 62 8.67 2.82 3.41
N ASP A 63 7.39 2.95 3.77
CA ASP A 63 6.65 1.99 4.59
C ASP A 63 6.66 0.59 3.95
N GLY A 64 6.52 0.52 2.62
CA GLY A 64 6.67 -0.73 1.87
C GLY A 64 8.06 -1.35 2.02
N GLY A 65 9.11 -0.51 1.99
CA GLY A 65 10.49 -0.90 2.25
C GLY A 65 10.70 -1.42 3.68
N ASP A 66 10.12 -0.78 4.68
CA ASP A 66 10.18 -1.23 6.07
C ASP A 66 9.50 -2.59 6.26
N HIS A 67 8.38 -2.83 5.59
CA HIS A 67 7.74 -4.15 5.58
C HIS A 67 8.61 -5.23 4.93
N LEU A 68 9.34 -4.90 3.87
CA LEU A 68 10.30 -5.80 3.23
C LEU A 68 11.47 -6.12 4.15
N ILE A 69 12.02 -5.12 4.84
CA ILE A 69 13.06 -5.31 5.86
C ILE A 69 12.54 -6.17 7.02
N GLY A 70 11.29 -5.97 7.43
CA GLY A 70 10.64 -6.83 8.41
C GLY A 70 10.56 -8.28 7.93
N LEU A 71 10.17 -8.50 6.68
CA LEU A 71 10.13 -9.84 6.06
C LEU A 71 11.52 -10.50 6.08
N THR A 72 12.59 -9.78 5.72
CA THR A 72 13.93 -10.37 5.67
C THR A 72 14.37 -10.88 7.03
N LYS A 73 14.09 -10.13 8.11
CA LYS A 73 14.35 -10.54 9.49
C LYS A 73 13.52 -11.75 9.91
N LEU A 74 12.24 -11.77 9.54
CA LEU A 74 11.31 -12.85 9.92
C LEU A 74 11.59 -14.18 9.19
N VAL A 75 12.23 -14.15 8.03
CA VAL A 75 12.61 -15.36 7.29
C VAL A 75 13.87 -16.01 7.88
N VAL A 76 14.78 -15.23 8.46
CA VAL A 76 16.03 -15.75 9.04
C VAL A 76 15.88 -16.20 10.51
N GLU A 77 14.96 -15.59 11.25
CA GLU A 77 14.65 -15.97 12.62
C GLU A 77 13.48 -16.97 12.67
N PRO A 78 13.37 -17.83 13.71
CA PRO A 78 12.21 -18.70 13.90
C PRO A 78 10.97 -17.87 14.28
N ALA A 79 10.39 -17.16 13.31
CA ALA A 79 9.15 -16.42 13.43
C ALA A 79 7.94 -17.25 12.97
N THR A 80 6.74 -16.81 13.35
CA THR A 80 5.52 -17.42 12.83
C THR A 80 5.37 -17.11 11.35
N ALA A 81 5.06 -18.11 10.52
CA ALA A 81 4.90 -17.93 9.07
C ALA A 81 3.87 -16.83 8.72
N THR A 82 2.86 -16.64 9.56
CA THR A 82 1.85 -15.57 9.43
C THR A 82 2.48 -14.18 9.40
N ALA A 83 3.53 -13.93 10.19
CA ALA A 83 4.18 -12.62 10.23
C ALA A 83 4.79 -12.26 8.87
N CYS A 84 5.43 -13.21 8.19
CA CYS A 84 5.97 -13.02 6.84
C CYS A 84 4.88 -12.63 5.83
N PHE A 85 3.73 -13.33 5.87
CA PHE A 85 2.61 -13.02 4.97
C PHE A 85 1.98 -11.66 5.25
N THR A 86 1.92 -11.25 6.52
CA THR A 86 1.47 -9.90 6.90
C THR A 86 2.42 -8.84 6.36
N CYS A 87 3.74 -9.02 6.48
CA CYS A 87 4.72 -8.09 5.92
C CYS A 87 4.56 -7.94 4.40
N ILE A 88 4.48 -9.04 3.64
CA ILE A 88 4.29 -8.97 2.19
C ILE A 88 2.96 -8.28 1.85
N ARG A 89 1.88 -8.62 2.56
CA ARG A 89 0.58 -7.99 2.37
C ARG A 89 0.65 -6.48 2.56
N SER A 90 1.22 -6.03 3.67
CA SER A 90 1.34 -4.61 3.99
C SER A 90 2.27 -3.88 3.03
N MET A 91 3.36 -4.51 2.57
CA MET A 91 4.19 -3.97 1.49
C MET A 91 3.37 -3.70 0.23
N LEU A 92 2.53 -4.65 -0.21
CA LEU A 92 1.68 -4.47 -1.38
C LEU A 92 0.67 -3.34 -1.20
N GLU A 93 0.08 -3.21 0.00
CA GLU A 93 -0.85 -2.13 0.32
C GLU A 93 -0.17 -0.76 0.23
N SER A 94 0.97 -0.59 0.88
CA SER A 94 1.69 0.69 0.91
C SER A 94 2.21 1.07 -0.48
N CYS A 95 2.80 0.13 -1.22
CA CYS A 95 3.23 0.37 -2.60
C CYS A 95 2.06 0.73 -3.53
N ALA A 96 0.91 0.05 -3.40
CA ALA A 96 -0.27 0.35 -4.21
C ALA A 96 -0.83 1.75 -3.90
N ILE A 97 -0.84 2.17 -2.62
CA ILE A 97 -1.22 3.54 -2.23
C ILE A 97 -0.27 4.55 -2.86
N GLY A 98 1.05 4.31 -2.75
CA GLY A 98 2.05 5.20 -3.33
C GLY A 98 1.85 5.36 -4.83
N ALA A 99 1.81 4.25 -5.57
CA ALA A 99 1.61 4.26 -7.02
C ALA A 99 0.25 4.85 -7.42
N TRP A 100 -0.82 4.65 -6.64
CA TRP A 100 -2.11 5.30 -6.87
C TRP A 100 -2.03 6.83 -6.70
N LEU A 101 -1.26 7.34 -5.74
CA LEU A 101 -1.12 8.78 -5.54
C LEU A 101 -0.31 9.47 -6.65
N VAL A 102 0.73 8.82 -7.18
CA VAL A 102 1.66 9.39 -8.19
C VAL A 102 1.50 8.82 -9.61
N ASP A 103 0.42 8.09 -9.88
CA ASP A 103 0.05 7.59 -11.20
C ASP A 103 0.26 8.65 -12.30
N PRO A 104 1.11 8.39 -13.31
CA PRO A 104 1.50 9.36 -14.32
C PRO A 104 0.35 9.74 -15.26
N ASP A 105 -0.64 8.88 -15.41
CA ASP A 105 -1.80 9.10 -16.30
C ASP A 105 -2.92 9.89 -15.61
N THR A 106 -2.73 10.24 -14.34
CA THR A 106 -3.67 11.04 -13.57
C THR A 106 -3.39 12.53 -13.71
N ASP A 107 -4.42 13.29 -14.10
CA ASP A 107 -4.32 14.74 -14.19
C ASP A 107 -4.19 15.40 -12.80
N PRO A 108 -3.67 16.65 -12.73
CA PRO A 108 -3.42 17.31 -11.45
C PRO A 108 -4.67 17.49 -10.58
N LEU A 109 -5.84 17.74 -11.16
CA LEU A 109 -7.08 17.95 -10.39
C LEU A 109 -7.53 16.63 -9.74
N LYS A 110 -7.53 15.55 -10.52
CA LYS A 110 -7.81 14.20 -10.01
C LYS A 110 -6.78 13.76 -8.97
N ARG A 111 -5.50 14.12 -9.13
CA ARG A 111 -4.45 13.86 -8.13
C ARG A 111 -4.75 14.54 -6.80
N GLN A 112 -5.18 15.80 -6.82
CA GLN A 112 -5.61 16.50 -5.61
C GLN A 112 -6.83 15.82 -4.95
N ALA A 113 -7.80 15.36 -5.74
CA ALA A 113 -8.93 14.58 -5.21
C ALA A 113 -8.46 13.28 -4.53
N ARG A 114 -7.47 12.58 -5.11
CA ARG A 114 -6.84 11.39 -4.48
C ARG A 114 -6.24 11.71 -3.12
N VAL A 115 -5.56 12.85 -2.96
CA VAL A 115 -5.00 13.30 -1.68
C VAL A 115 -6.09 13.55 -0.64
N PHE A 116 -7.17 14.25 -1.01
CA PHE A 116 -8.28 14.45 -0.08
C PHE A 116 -8.94 13.14 0.34
N ALA A 117 -9.18 12.25 -0.61
CA ALA A 117 -9.74 10.92 -0.35
C ALA A 117 -8.85 10.10 0.59
N PHE A 118 -7.53 10.10 0.35
CA PHE A 118 -6.53 9.44 1.20
C PHE A 118 -6.53 9.99 2.62
N LYS A 119 -6.39 11.32 2.78
CA LYS A 119 -6.38 11.97 4.09
C LYS A 119 -7.66 11.71 4.87
N ARG A 120 -8.82 11.81 4.20
CA ARG A 120 -10.11 11.54 4.83
C ARG A 120 -10.20 10.10 5.33
N SER A 121 -9.77 9.13 4.50
CA SER A 121 -9.73 7.73 4.90
C SER A 121 -8.85 7.52 6.14
N GLY A 122 -7.67 8.13 6.19
CA GLY A 122 -6.79 8.05 7.36
C GLY A 122 -7.43 8.61 8.63
N ILE A 123 -8.05 9.79 8.56
CA ILE A 123 -8.72 10.40 9.72
C ILE A 123 -9.90 9.55 10.18
N LEU A 124 -10.65 8.93 9.27
CA LEU A 124 -11.73 8.01 9.62
C LEU A 124 -11.24 6.78 10.37
N GLU A 125 -10.11 6.18 9.97
CA GLU A 125 -9.53 5.05 10.73
C GLU A 125 -9.07 5.49 12.13
N CYS A 126 -8.45 6.67 12.26
CA CYS A 126 -8.10 7.24 13.57
C CYS A 126 -9.34 7.49 14.45
N ARG A 127 -10.44 7.99 13.87
CA ARG A 127 -11.72 8.18 14.55
C ARG A 127 -12.31 6.85 15.04
N LYS A 128 -12.25 5.79 14.22
CA LYS A 128 -12.69 4.45 14.64
C LYS A 128 -11.86 3.95 15.81
N PHE A 129 -10.54 4.16 15.78
CA PHE A 129 -9.67 3.79 16.90
C PHE A 129 -10.04 4.55 18.18
N ALA A 130 -10.25 5.86 18.10
CA ALA A 130 -10.71 6.67 19.24
C ALA A 130 -12.02 6.13 19.84
N SER A 131 -12.97 5.77 18.98
CA SER A 131 -14.23 5.15 19.38
C SER A 131 -14.02 3.79 20.07
N CYS A 132 -13.12 2.95 19.55
CA CYS A 132 -12.78 1.65 20.15
C CYS A 132 -12.19 1.78 21.56
N ILE A 133 -11.46 2.86 21.86
CA ILE A 133 -10.89 3.12 23.19
C ILE A 133 -11.79 4.01 24.07
N ALA A 134 -13.01 4.32 23.61
CA ALA A 134 -13.97 5.18 24.28
C ALA A 134 -13.44 6.59 24.66
N ASP A 135 -12.54 7.14 23.85
CA ASP A 135 -12.02 8.50 24.03
C ASP A 135 -12.85 9.51 23.22
N SER A 136 -13.95 9.98 23.81
CA SER A 136 -14.88 10.91 23.17
C SER A 136 -14.24 12.26 22.82
N ALA A 137 -13.21 12.69 23.57
CA ALA A 137 -12.52 13.95 23.27
C ALA A 137 -11.67 13.80 22.00
N MET A 138 -10.94 12.69 21.88
CA MET A 138 -10.19 12.37 20.67
C MET A 138 -11.11 12.14 19.46
N GLU A 139 -12.24 11.45 19.63
CA GLU A 139 -13.24 11.27 18.57
C GLU A 139 -13.75 12.62 18.05
N PHE A 140 -14.11 13.54 18.96
CA PHE A 140 -14.55 14.89 18.61
C PHE A 140 -13.47 15.71 17.87
N GLU A 141 -12.21 15.58 18.25
CA GLU A 141 -11.10 16.23 17.54
C GLU A 141 -10.92 15.68 16.12
N PHE A 142 -11.14 14.37 15.90
CA PHE A 142 -11.13 13.81 14.54
C PHE A 142 -12.34 14.26 13.72
N ASP A 143 -13.52 14.41 14.31
CA ASP A 143 -14.70 14.98 13.64
C ASP A 143 -14.47 16.42 13.16
N LYS A 144 -13.81 17.25 13.99
CA LYS A 144 -13.36 18.58 13.56
C LYS A 144 -12.39 18.52 12.38
N LYS A 145 -11.39 17.63 12.44
CA LYS A 145 -10.40 17.46 11.35
C LYS A 145 -11.05 17.02 10.04
N ILE A 146 -12.06 16.14 10.09
CA ILE A 146 -12.85 15.75 8.91
C ILE A 146 -13.56 16.98 8.34
N THR A 147 -14.25 17.75 9.19
CA THR A 147 -14.99 18.95 8.78
C THR A 147 -14.05 19.98 8.12
N LEU A 148 -12.88 20.24 8.71
CA LEU A 148 -11.89 21.16 8.16
C LEU A 148 -11.36 20.66 6.80
N LEU A 149 -11.08 19.37 6.66
CA LEU A 149 -10.63 18.79 5.39
C LEU A 149 -11.71 18.92 4.29
N GLU A 150 -12.98 18.70 4.64
CA GLU A 150 -14.11 18.84 3.72
C GLU A 150 -14.33 20.30 3.30
N GLN A 151 -14.12 21.26 4.21
CA GLN A 151 -14.12 22.69 3.90
C GLN A 151 -12.96 23.08 2.97
N GLU A 152 -11.74 22.61 3.25
CA GLU A 152 -10.58 22.83 2.38
C GLU A 152 -10.82 22.30 0.97
N ALA A 153 -11.41 21.12 0.85
CA ALA A 153 -11.71 20.53 -0.44
C ALA A 153 -12.80 21.27 -1.21
N THR A 154 -13.86 21.70 -0.50
CA THR A 154 -14.92 22.52 -1.09
C THR A 154 -14.35 23.84 -1.60
N ALA A 155 -13.47 24.49 -0.82
CA ALA A 155 -12.77 25.70 -1.24
C ALA A 155 -11.84 25.49 -2.45
N ALA A 156 -11.30 24.28 -2.60
CA ALA A 156 -10.53 23.86 -3.77
C ALA A 156 -11.40 23.44 -4.98
N GLY A 157 -12.73 23.55 -4.89
CA GLY A 157 -13.67 23.27 -5.97
C GLY A 157 -14.13 21.81 -6.07
N PHE A 158 -13.82 20.96 -5.09
CA PHE A 158 -14.28 19.58 -5.07
C PHE A 158 -15.66 19.46 -4.43
N SER A 159 -16.55 18.71 -5.07
CA SER A 159 -17.84 18.35 -4.48
C SER A 159 -17.65 17.25 -3.43
N LEU A 160 -18.34 17.40 -2.30
CA LEU A 160 -18.50 16.29 -1.36
C LEU A 160 -19.44 15.28 -2.00
N THR A 161 -18.94 14.09 -2.30
CA THR A 161 -19.79 12.98 -2.72
C THR A 161 -20.46 12.45 -1.46
N VAL A 162 -21.79 12.56 -1.37
CA VAL A 162 -22.56 11.91 -0.31
C VAL A 162 -23.27 10.72 -0.95
N PRO A 163 -22.74 9.50 -0.84
CA PRO A 163 -23.55 8.34 -1.18
C PRO A 163 -24.72 8.22 -0.18
N PRO A 164 -25.87 7.66 -0.58
CA PRO A 164 -27.00 7.35 0.30
C PRO A 164 -26.62 6.51 1.55
N ASP A 165 -25.51 5.80 1.45
CA ASP A 165 -24.97 4.80 2.35
C ASP A 165 -23.67 5.31 3.02
N SER A 166 -23.81 6.42 3.76
CA SER A 166 -22.98 6.92 4.88
C SER A 166 -21.45 7.06 4.71
N LYS A 167 -20.87 6.73 3.56
CA LYS A 167 -19.43 6.90 3.27
C LYS A 167 -19.22 8.08 2.34
N SER A 168 -19.31 9.30 2.86
CA SER A 168 -18.99 10.48 2.06
C SER A 168 -17.56 10.42 1.49
N GLY A 169 -17.39 10.80 0.24
CA GLY A 169 -16.11 11.01 -0.41
C GLY A 169 -15.86 12.50 -0.64
N ILE A 170 -14.62 12.87 -0.90
CA ILE A 170 -14.27 14.23 -1.33
C ILE A 170 -13.78 14.13 -2.77
N GLY A 171 -14.60 14.57 -3.73
CA GLY A 171 -14.35 14.42 -5.17
C GLY A 171 -14.43 12.96 -5.64
N ILE A 172 -13.56 12.11 -5.10
CA ILE A 172 -13.52 10.67 -5.33
C ILE A 172 -13.52 9.90 -3.99
N LYS A 173 -13.90 8.62 -4.06
CA LYS A 173 -13.72 7.67 -2.95
C LYS A 173 -12.36 7.01 -3.08
N MET A 174 -11.64 6.85 -1.96
CA MET A 174 -10.43 6.02 -1.93
C MET A 174 -10.82 4.56 -2.23
N PRO A 175 -10.22 3.91 -3.24
CA PRO A 175 -10.43 2.49 -3.51
C PRO A 175 -10.10 1.62 -2.31
N GLY A 176 -10.75 0.46 -2.20
CA GLY A 176 -10.32 -0.54 -1.21
C GLY A 176 -8.95 -1.11 -1.58
N ALA A 177 -8.21 -1.64 -0.60
CA ALA A 177 -6.86 -2.19 -0.83
C ALA A 177 -6.81 -3.22 -1.98
N THR A 178 -7.77 -4.15 -2.04
CA THR A 178 -7.84 -5.14 -3.13
C THR A 178 -8.05 -4.52 -4.51
N GLU A 179 -8.92 -3.51 -4.59
CA GLU A 179 -9.20 -2.78 -5.83
C GLU A 179 -7.97 -2.01 -6.27
N MET A 180 -7.32 -1.31 -5.35
CA MET A 180 -6.10 -0.56 -5.62
C MET A 180 -4.96 -1.47 -6.10
N ILE A 181 -4.74 -2.61 -5.45
CA ILE A 181 -3.69 -3.56 -5.85
C ILE A 181 -4.00 -4.17 -7.22
N ARG A 182 -5.26 -4.47 -7.52
CA ARG A 182 -5.67 -4.94 -8.85
C ARG A 182 -5.34 -3.89 -9.91
N ASP A 183 -5.82 -2.67 -9.70
CA ASP A 183 -5.82 -1.64 -10.73
C ASP A 183 -4.42 -1.04 -10.94
N VAL A 184 -3.58 -1.03 -9.89
CA VAL A 184 -2.26 -0.37 -9.92
C VAL A 184 -1.11 -1.37 -10.07
N LEU A 185 -1.22 -2.56 -9.46
CA LEU A 185 -0.13 -3.55 -9.46
C LEU A 185 -0.45 -4.81 -10.28
N GLY A 186 -1.73 -5.09 -10.56
CA GLY A 186 -2.13 -6.34 -11.21
C GLY A 186 -1.90 -7.58 -10.35
N LEU A 187 -1.86 -7.43 -9.01
CA LEU A 187 -1.49 -8.51 -8.06
C LEU A 187 -2.65 -8.91 -7.12
N ASP A 188 -3.91 -8.78 -7.55
CA ASP A 188 -5.05 -8.97 -6.65
C ASP A 188 -5.26 -10.43 -6.23
N GLU A 189 -4.96 -11.40 -7.10
CA GLU A 189 -4.97 -12.82 -6.73
C GLU A 189 -4.00 -13.11 -5.59
N ASN A 190 -2.74 -12.67 -5.73
CA ASN A 190 -1.69 -12.83 -4.73
C ASN A 190 -2.09 -12.12 -3.44
N TYR A 191 -2.58 -10.88 -3.52
CA TYR A 191 -3.01 -10.12 -2.37
C TYR A 191 -4.17 -10.78 -1.61
N ARG A 192 -5.18 -11.30 -2.31
CA ARG A 192 -6.31 -12.01 -1.69
C ARG A 192 -5.84 -13.26 -0.95
N LEU A 193 -4.90 -14.02 -1.52
CA LEU A 193 -4.31 -15.18 -0.86
C LEU A 193 -3.54 -14.77 0.41
N LEU A 194 -2.67 -13.76 0.31
CA LEU A 194 -1.89 -13.22 1.44
C LEU A 194 -2.79 -12.70 2.56
N SER A 195 -3.81 -11.90 2.21
CA SER A 195 -4.81 -11.40 3.14
C SER A 195 -5.61 -12.54 3.77
N GLY A 196 -5.98 -13.54 2.96
CA GLY A 196 -6.57 -14.80 3.38
C GLY A 196 -5.79 -15.49 4.50
N ILE A 197 -4.47 -15.63 4.31
CA ILE A 197 -3.56 -16.25 5.27
C ILE A 197 -3.40 -15.39 6.53
N ALA A 198 -3.20 -14.08 6.37
CA ALA A 198 -3.02 -13.13 7.48
C ALA A 198 -4.25 -13.09 8.41
N HIS A 199 -5.46 -13.25 7.86
CA HIS A 199 -6.71 -13.36 8.64
C HIS A 199 -7.05 -14.79 9.08
N GLY A 200 -6.19 -15.78 8.81
CA GLY A 200 -6.37 -17.16 9.27
C GLY A 200 -7.45 -17.94 8.53
N HIS A 201 -7.86 -17.52 7.33
CA HIS A 201 -8.88 -18.25 6.57
C HIS A 201 -8.39 -19.63 6.14
N GLN A 202 -9.23 -20.66 6.34
CA GLN A 202 -8.86 -22.06 6.07
C GLN A 202 -8.62 -22.33 4.58
N TRP A 203 -9.43 -21.74 3.69
CA TRP A 203 -9.30 -21.91 2.24
C TRP A 203 -7.94 -21.43 1.72
N ALA A 204 -7.44 -20.31 2.26
CA ALA A 204 -6.18 -19.70 1.84
C ALA A 204 -5.00 -20.60 2.20
N ARG A 205 -5.02 -21.17 3.41
CA ARG A 205 -4.02 -22.16 3.87
C ARG A 205 -4.01 -23.40 2.99
N GLN A 206 -5.19 -23.92 2.61
CA GLN A 206 -5.29 -25.08 1.73
C GLN A 206 -4.72 -24.81 0.33
N ILE A 207 -5.00 -23.64 -0.24
CA ILE A 207 -4.42 -23.22 -1.54
C ILE A 207 -2.91 -23.13 -1.44
N MET A 208 -2.38 -22.49 -0.38
CA MET A 208 -0.94 -22.36 -0.18
C MET A 208 -0.24 -23.72 -0.08
N TYR A 209 -0.78 -24.66 0.70
CA TYR A 209 -0.22 -26.02 0.77
C TYR A 209 -0.26 -26.77 -0.57
N LYS A 210 -1.34 -26.60 -1.34
CA LYS A 210 -1.45 -27.16 -2.70
C LYS A 210 -0.46 -26.54 -3.68
N GLN A 211 -0.07 -25.28 -3.50
CA GLN A 211 0.95 -24.63 -4.32
C GLN A 211 2.35 -25.07 -3.89
N ALA A 212 2.61 -25.13 -2.59
CA ALA A 212 3.88 -25.59 -2.03
C ALA A 212 4.23 -27.02 -2.47
N SER A 213 3.24 -27.92 -2.57
CA SER A 213 3.46 -29.29 -3.05
C SER A 213 3.83 -29.39 -4.53
N LYS A 214 3.61 -28.33 -5.32
CA LYS A 214 4.01 -28.27 -6.73
C LYS A 214 5.46 -27.80 -6.91
N ILE A 215 6.04 -27.14 -5.90
CA ILE A 215 7.43 -26.72 -5.92
C ILE A 215 8.27 -27.99 -5.70
N ARG A 216 8.83 -28.54 -6.79
CA ARG A 216 9.77 -29.66 -6.69
C ARG A 216 10.98 -29.19 -5.88
N PRO A 217 11.49 -29.99 -4.94
CA PRO A 217 12.76 -29.66 -4.29
C PRO A 217 13.81 -29.52 -5.39
N VAL A 218 14.51 -28.39 -5.39
CA VAL A 218 15.73 -28.22 -6.18
C VAL A 218 16.75 -29.14 -5.52
N VAL A 219 16.84 -30.37 -6.00
CA VAL A 219 17.92 -31.28 -5.61
C VAL A 219 19.18 -30.66 -6.20
N GLY A 220 20.05 -30.12 -5.34
CA GLY A 220 21.33 -29.60 -5.78
C GLY A 220 22.15 -30.70 -6.47
N PRO A 221 23.02 -30.36 -7.43
CA PRO A 221 23.97 -31.33 -7.97
C PRO A 221 24.86 -31.83 -6.83
N ASP A 222 24.94 -33.15 -6.67
CA ASP A 222 25.88 -33.84 -5.78
C ASP A 222 27.34 -33.54 -6.15
#